data_AF-A0A1B6LHG8-F1
#
_entry.id   AF-A0A1B6LHG8-F1
#
_cell.length_a   1.000
_cell.length_b   1.000
_cell.length_c   1.000
_cell.angle_alpha   90.00
_cell.angle_beta   90.00
_cell.angle_gamma   90.00
#
_symmetry.space_group_name_H-M   'P 1'
#
loop_
_entity.id
_entity.type
_entity.pdbx_description
1 polymer ?
#
loop_
_entity_poly.entity_id
_entity_poly.type
_entity_poly.pdbx_seq_one_letter_code
_entity_poly.pdbx_strand_id
1 'polypeptide(L)'
;LNALNLAFLYFFTSFKAFRTMTDAMQFAVLGPESMSSCPTLPAEVGEKPSPFRGPKPQDMVRFRKAIEAGDLDYIKKTAWENPRFLVSSGDTPAIMQEGSRYNALHIGAKACDASMCAYILQTIGSEQFMLHFYGDTTDTQQRCAVLLDLYLNMPDKALNETPLHFAAKFGAAKVVQVL
;
A
#
# COMPACT_ATOMS: atom_id res chain seq x y z
N LEU A 1 -18.91 -27.57 17.78
CA LEU A 1 -17.67 -26.86 17.40
C LEU A 1 -17.98 -25.36 17.36
N ASN A 2 -17.25 -24.55 18.12
CA ASN A 2 -17.59 -23.13 18.38
C ASN A 2 -17.31 -22.23 17.17
N ALA A 3 -18.29 -21.38 16.82
CA ALA A 3 -18.27 -20.41 15.71
C ALA A 3 -17.07 -19.44 15.73
N LEU A 4 -16.41 -19.28 16.88
CA LEU A 4 -15.20 -18.46 17.05
C LEU A 4 -13.99 -18.99 16.25
N ASN A 5 -13.86 -20.30 16.05
CA ASN A 5 -12.75 -20.86 15.26
C ASN A 5 -12.92 -20.68 13.74
N LEU A 6 -14.17 -20.61 13.27
CA LEU A 6 -14.48 -20.33 11.85
C LEU A 6 -14.17 -18.87 11.48
N ALA A 7 -14.44 -17.94 12.40
CA ALA A 7 -14.14 -16.51 12.19
C ALA A 7 -12.63 -16.23 12.08
N PHE A 8 -11.80 -16.95 12.87
CA PHE A 8 -10.34 -16.78 12.83
C PHE A 8 -9.70 -17.27 11.54
N LEU A 9 -10.23 -18.34 10.93
CA LEU A 9 -9.75 -18.81 9.62
C LEU A 9 -10.08 -17.81 8.50
N TYR A 10 -11.23 -17.13 8.57
CA TYR A 10 -11.72 -16.25 7.51
C TYR A 10 -11.06 -14.86 7.48
N PHE A 11 -10.39 -14.44 8.55
CA PHE A 11 -9.70 -13.14 8.58
C PHE A 11 -8.42 -13.13 7.73
N PHE A 12 -7.88 -14.31 7.40
CA PHE A 12 -6.63 -14.46 6.61
C PHE A 12 -6.84 -14.97 5.17
N THR A 13 -8.08 -15.22 4.74
CA THR A 13 -8.37 -15.63 3.36
C THR A 13 -9.48 -14.78 2.80
N SER A 14 -9.25 -14.21 1.60
CA SER A 14 -10.17 -13.32 0.86
C SER A 14 -11.66 -13.62 1.10
N PHE A 15 -12.42 -12.58 1.45
CA PHE A 15 -13.86 -12.65 1.60
C PHE A 15 -14.50 -13.17 0.31
N LYS A 16 -15.14 -14.34 0.39
CA LYS A 16 -15.88 -14.92 -0.74
C LYS A 16 -17.28 -14.31 -0.77
N ALA A 17 -17.55 -13.50 -1.79
CA ALA A 17 -18.87 -12.91 -2.01
C ALA A 17 -19.78 -13.92 -2.73
N PHE A 18 -20.99 -14.14 -2.19
CA PHE A 18 -22.02 -14.99 -2.79
C PHE A 18 -23.10 -14.12 -3.44
N ARG A 19 -23.55 -14.49 -4.65
CA ARG A 19 -24.57 -13.72 -5.40
C ARG A 19 -25.99 -14.01 -4.93
N THR A 20 -26.22 -15.16 -4.30
CA THR A 20 -27.54 -15.54 -3.79
C THR A 20 -27.45 -16.06 -2.35
N MET A 21 -28.54 -15.86 -1.60
CA MET A 21 -28.65 -16.33 -0.22
C MET A 21 -28.54 -17.87 -0.14
N THR A 22 -29.03 -18.57 -1.17
CA THR A 22 -29.01 -20.04 -1.26
C THR A 22 -27.58 -20.57 -1.37
N ASP A 23 -26.72 -19.94 -2.17
CA ASP A 23 -25.31 -20.36 -2.31
C ASP A 23 -24.54 -20.17 -1.00
N ALA A 24 -24.78 -19.06 -0.29
CA ALA A 24 -24.16 -18.80 1.00
C ALA A 24 -24.60 -19.84 2.06
N MET A 25 -25.89 -20.22 2.06
CA MET A 25 -26.41 -21.24 2.96
C MET A 25 -25.86 -22.63 2.64
N GLN A 26 -25.76 -23.02 1.37
CA GLN A 26 -25.17 -24.30 1.00
C GLN A 26 -23.69 -24.38 1.38
N PHE A 27 -22.92 -23.30 1.18
CA PHE A 27 -21.51 -23.24 1.57
C PHE A 27 -21.33 -23.33 3.10
N ALA A 28 -22.20 -22.65 3.88
CA ALA A 28 -22.15 -22.69 5.34
C ALA A 28 -22.45 -24.09 5.91
N VAL A 29 -23.25 -24.89 5.21
CA VAL A 29 -23.65 -26.24 5.65
C VAL A 29 -22.67 -27.31 5.19
N LEU A 30 -22.18 -27.24 3.95
CA LEU A 30 -21.37 -28.29 3.34
C LEU A 30 -19.87 -28.13 3.57
N GLY A 31 -19.40 -26.93 3.92
CA GLY A 31 -17.96 -26.63 3.99
C GLY A 31 -17.30 -26.66 2.59
N PRO A 32 -15.99 -26.40 2.49
CA PRO A 32 -15.29 -26.23 1.22
C PRO A 32 -15.16 -27.51 0.36
N GLU A 33 -15.66 -28.66 0.83
CA GLU A 33 -15.50 -29.97 0.20
C GLU A 33 -16.80 -30.41 -0.52
N SER A 34 -17.37 -29.58 -1.39
CA SER A 34 -18.28 -30.09 -2.43
C SER A 34 -18.52 -29.05 -3.53
N MET A 35 -18.60 -29.54 -4.76
CA MET A 35 -18.82 -28.85 -6.04
C MET A 35 -17.56 -28.46 -6.82
N SER A 36 -16.94 -29.50 -7.39
CA SER A 36 -16.29 -29.44 -8.69
C SER A 36 -17.31 -29.13 -9.79
N SER A 37 -16.83 -28.51 -10.87
CA SER A 37 -17.50 -28.11 -12.12
C SER A 37 -18.54 -27.00 -12.04
N CYS A 38 -18.06 -25.76 -11.98
CA CYS A 38 -18.68 -24.65 -12.70
C CYS A 38 -17.56 -23.98 -13.50
N PRO A 39 -17.72 -23.69 -14.81
CA PRO A 39 -16.69 -23.00 -15.57
C PRO A 39 -16.50 -21.64 -14.93
N THR A 40 -15.40 -21.52 -14.17
CA THR A 40 -14.92 -20.26 -13.67
C THR A 40 -14.45 -19.53 -14.92
N LEU A 41 -15.35 -18.77 -15.54
CA LEU A 41 -14.90 -17.60 -16.28
C LEU A 41 -14.03 -16.84 -15.27
N PRO A 42 -12.74 -16.61 -15.55
CA PRO A 42 -11.96 -15.76 -14.68
C PRO A 42 -12.74 -14.46 -14.57
N ALA A 43 -13.14 -14.10 -13.36
CA ALA A 43 -13.32 -12.69 -13.08
C ALA A 43 -11.95 -12.09 -13.41
N GLU A 44 -11.84 -11.49 -14.60
CA GLU A 44 -10.70 -10.67 -14.99
C GLU A 44 -10.75 -9.39 -14.12
N VAL A 45 -10.45 -9.57 -12.84
CA VAL A 45 -9.81 -8.55 -12.02
C VAL A 45 -8.44 -9.11 -11.69
N GLY A 46 -7.74 -9.57 -12.72
CA GLY A 46 -6.31 -9.76 -12.68
C GLY A 46 -5.70 -8.49 -13.20
N GLU A 47 -5.28 -7.59 -12.31
CA GLU A 47 -4.26 -6.63 -12.71
C GLU A 47 -3.14 -7.39 -13.41
N LYS A 48 -2.71 -6.90 -14.57
CA LYS A 48 -1.54 -7.46 -15.24
C LYS A 48 -0.42 -7.51 -14.20
N PRO A 49 0.27 -8.66 -14.03
CA PRO A 49 1.35 -8.76 -13.07
C PRO A 49 2.35 -7.65 -13.35
N SER A 50 2.56 -6.79 -12.36
CA SER A 50 3.48 -5.65 -12.47
C SER A 50 4.83 -6.13 -13.01
N PRO A 51 5.44 -5.41 -13.98
CA PRO A 51 6.76 -5.79 -14.51
C PRO A 51 7.85 -5.67 -13.45
N PHE A 52 7.57 -4.99 -12.33
CA PHE A 52 8.51 -4.75 -11.25
C PHE A 52 8.36 -5.78 -10.13
N ARG A 53 9.46 -6.47 -9.85
CA ARG A 53 9.54 -7.33 -8.65
C ARG A 53 9.63 -6.46 -7.40
N GLY A 54 8.96 -6.92 -6.33
CA GLY A 54 9.06 -6.27 -5.02
C GLY A 54 10.51 -6.21 -4.52
N PRO A 55 10.92 -5.09 -3.89
CA PRO A 55 12.27 -4.92 -3.36
C PRO A 55 12.53 -5.94 -2.24
N LYS A 56 13.79 -6.36 -2.10
CA LYS A 56 14.17 -7.25 -0.99
C LYS A 56 14.07 -6.50 0.33
N PRO A 57 13.85 -7.18 1.47
CA PRO A 57 13.80 -6.53 2.77
C PRO A 57 15.04 -5.67 3.09
N GLN A 58 16.23 -6.11 2.67
CA GLN A 58 17.48 -5.36 2.85
C GLN A 58 17.49 -4.05 2.06
N ASP A 59 16.97 -4.08 0.82
CA ASP A 59 16.88 -2.89 -0.03
C ASP A 59 15.84 -1.91 0.54
N MET A 60 14.71 -2.41 1.05
CA MET A 60 13.72 -1.58 1.75
C MET A 60 14.28 -0.92 3.00
N VAL A 61 15.09 -1.65 3.79
CA VAL A 61 15.79 -1.08 4.95
C VAL A 61 16.78 0.01 4.53
N ARG A 62 17.48 -0.19 3.41
CA ARG A 62 18.40 0.82 2.85
C ARG A 62 17.63 2.06 2.38
N PHE A 63 16.53 1.87 1.66
CA PHE A 63 15.66 2.95 1.19
C PHE A 63 15.12 3.77 2.37
N ARG A 64 14.63 3.10 3.43
CA ARG A 64 14.22 3.75 4.69
C ARG A 64 15.33 4.60 5.30
N LYS A 65 16.53 4.04 5.43
CA LYS A 65 17.69 4.77 6.00
C LYS A 65 18.10 5.97 5.16
N ALA A 66 17.95 5.89 3.83
CA ALA A 66 18.21 7.02 2.94
C ALA A 66 17.20 8.15 3.13
N ILE A 67 15.91 7.83 3.37
CA ILE A 67 14.90 8.83 3.77
C ILE A 67 15.28 9.47 5.10
N GLU A 68 15.65 8.68 6.11
CA GLU A 68 16.08 9.18 7.43
C GLU A 68 17.30 10.10 7.34
N ALA A 69 18.20 9.86 6.38
CA ALA A 69 19.41 10.64 6.15
C ALA A 69 19.21 11.84 5.20
N GLY A 70 18.04 12.01 4.58
CA GLY A 70 17.78 13.07 3.60
C GLY A 70 18.50 12.88 2.26
N ASP A 71 18.87 11.65 1.89
CA ASP A 71 19.56 11.33 0.62
C ASP A 71 18.57 11.33 -0.55
N LEU A 72 18.18 12.54 -0.98
CA LEU A 72 17.16 12.75 -1.98
C LEU A 72 17.55 12.20 -3.36
N ASP A 73 18.83 12.24 -3.72
CA ASP A 73 19.30 11.78 -5.02
C ASP A 73 19.22 10.25 -5.14
N TYR A 74 19.57 9.53 -4.07
CA TYR A 74 19.37 8.09 -4.01
C TYR A 74 17.89 7.71 -4.09
N ILE A 75 17.01 8.43 -3.36
CA ILE A 75 15.58 8.18 -3.37
C ILE A 75 14.98 8.42 -4.76
N LYS A 76 15.37 9.53 -5.42
CA LYS A 76 14.98 9.83 -6.80
C LYS A 76 15.32 8.69 -7.75
N LYS A 77 16.59 8.27 -7.76
CA LYS A 77 17.05 7.20 -8.64
C LYS A 77 16.31 5.89 -8.37
N THR A 78 16.26 5.49 -7.11
CA THR A 78 15.74 4.17 -6.72
C THR A 78 14.24 4.04 -6.93
N ALA A 79 13.47 5.11 -6.67
CA ALA A 79 12.01 5.11 -6.88
C ALA A 79 11.65 4.95 -8.36
N TRP A 80 12.39 5.58 -9.26
CA TRP A 80 12.16 5.48 -10.71
C TRP A 80 12.76 4.20 -11.32
N GLU A 81 13.80 3.61 -10.74
CA GLU A 81 14.29 2.29 -11.16
C GLU A 81 13.29 1.17 -10.79
N ASN A 82 12.61 1.32 -9.64
CA ASN A 82 11.61 0.38 -9.21
C ASN A 82 10.51 1.09 -8.37
N PRO A 83 9.34 1.38 -8.96
CA PRO A 83 8.23 2.03 -8.25
C PRO A 83 7.73 1.28 -7.01
N ARG A 84 8.06 -0.01 -6.88
CA ARG A 84 7.68 -0.87 -5.74
C ARG A 84 8.26 -0.43 -4.40
N PHE A 85 9.27 0.44 -4.40
CA PHE A 85 9.76 1.08 -3.18
C PHE A 85 8.75 2.06 -2.58
N LEU A 86 7.84 2.61 -3.38
CA LEU A 86 6.79 3.53 -2.94
C LEU A 86 5.38 2.92 -3.04
N VAL A 87 5.14 1.96 -3.94
CA VAL A 87 3.82 1.36 -4.14
C VAL A 87 3.85 -0.15 -3.89
N SER A 88 3.01 -0.62 -2.98
CA SER A 88 2.83 -2.03 -2.62
C SER A 88 1.99 -2.77 -3.66
N SER A 89 1.90 -4.11 -3.58
CA SER A 89 1.24 -4.95 -4.60
C SER A 89 -0.28 -4.84 -4.58
N GLY A 90 -0.84 -4.25 -3.54
CA GLY A 90 -2.27 -3.95 -3.48
C GLY A 90 -2.52 -2.46 -3.61
N ASP A 91 -1.78 -1.76 -4.48
CA ASP A 91 -1.98 -0.33 -4.79
C ASP A 91 -2.10 0.58 -3.56
N THR A 92 -1.25 0.29 -2.58
CA THR A 92 -1.19 1.00 -1.30
C THR A 92 0.22 1.50 -1.06
N PRO A 93 0.43 2.49 -0.18
CA PRO A 93 1.75 2.92 0.23
C PRO A 93 2.64 1.73 0.64
N ALA A 94 3.86 1.69 0.12
CA ALA A 94 4.84 0.70 0.55
C ALA A 94 5.19 0.90 2.02
N ILE A 95 5.14 -0.18 2.79
CA ILE A 95 5.49 -0.18 4.21
C ILE A 95 6.99 -0.42 4.33
N MET A 96 7.69 0.49 5.01
CA MET A 96 9.13 0.46 5.18
C MET A 96 9.56 -0.03 6.57
N GLN A 97 8.65 0.03 7.54
CA GLN A 97 8.88 -0.47 8.90
C GLN A 97 7.68 -1.28 9.34
N GLU A 98 7.75 -2.61 9.18
CA GLU A 98 6.58 -3.48 9.32
C GLU A 98 5.96 -3.53 10.71
N GLY A 99 6.76 -3.43 11.77
CA GLY A 99 6.24 -3.43 13.15
C GLY A 99 5.26 -2.28 13.41
N SER A 100 5.65 -1.07 13.02
CA SER A 100 4.86 0.16 13.22
C SER A 100 4.02 0.54 11.99
N ARG A 101 4.20 -0.17 10.87
CA ARG A 101 3.61 0.13 9.56
C ARG A 101 3.86 1.54 9.04
N TYR A 102 5.09 2.05 9.19
CA TYR A 102 5.44 3.35 8.63
C TYR A 102 5.56 3.28 7.11
N ASN A 103 4.83 4.16 6.43
CA ASN A 103 5.08 4.52 5.04
C ASN A 103 6.23 5.55 4.95
N ALA A 104 6.59 5.94 3.73
CA ALA A 104 7.67 6.89 3.48
C ALA A 104 7.46 8.27 4.15
N LEU A 105 6.22 8.77 4.22
CA LEU A 105 5.91 10.08 4.81
C LEU A 105 6.01 10.09 6.33
N HIS A 106 5.66 9.00 7.02
CA HIS A 106 5.93 8.88 8.46
C HIS A 106 7.42 9.03 8.76
N ILE A 107 8.27 8.40 7.93
CA ILE A 107 9.72 8.43 8.09
C ILE A 107 10.26 9.83 7.78
N GLY A 108 9.84 10.44 6.67
CA GLY A 108 10.24 11.81 6.31
C GLY A 108 9.78 12.85 7.32
N ALA A 109 8.55 12.73 7.83
CA ALA A 109 8.02 13.60 8.87
C ALA A 109 8.80 13.47 10.19
N LYS A 110 9.13 12.24 10.59
CA LYS A 110 9.99 11.99 11.76
C LYS A 110 11.40 12.57 11.60
N ALA A 111 11.94 12.56 10.38
CA ALA A 111 13.23 13.15 10.03
C ALA A 111 13.18 14.68 9.86
N CYS A 112 11.99 15.30 9.98
CA CYS A 112 11.76 16.72 9.76
C CYS A 112 12.17 17.22 8.35
N ASP A 113 12.17 16.35 7.34
CA ASP A 113 12.63 16.67 5.99
C ASP A 113 11.45 16.96 5.05
N ALA A 114 11.18 18.25 4.86
CA ALA A 114 10.10 18.73 4.00
C ALA A 114 10.37 18.48 2.51
N SER A 115 11.63 18.53 2.07
CA SER A 115 12.01 18.31 0.67
C SER A 115 11.80 16.85 0.28
N MET A 116 12.14 15.93 1.18
CA MET A 116 11.88 14.50 1.00
C MET A 116 10.38 14.20 0.93
N CYS A 117 9.59 14.75 1.86
CA CYS A 117 8.13 14.56 1.86
C CYS A 117 7.48 15.11 0.59
N ALA A 118 7.86 16.31 0.18
CA ALA A 118 7.34 16.95 -1.04
C ALA A 118 7.69 16.12 -2.28
N TYR A 119 8.92 15.61 -2.37
CA TYR A 119 9.34 14.76 -3.48
C TYR A 119 8.55 13.44 -3.55
N ILE A 120 8.33 12.78 -2.40
CA ILE A 120 7.52 11.56 -2.34
C ILE A 120 6.11 11.84 -2.86
N LEU A 121 5.44 12.89 -2.35
CA LEU A 121 4.09 13.30 -2.78
C LEU A 121 4.05 13.63 -4.28
N GLN A 122 5.02 14.41 -4.77
CA GLN A 122 5.12 14.75 -6.19
C GLN A 122 5.29 13.50 -7.06
N THR A 123 6.07 12.52 -6.60
CA THR A 123 6.34 11.29 -7.34
C THR A 123 5.09 10.41 -7.44
N ILE A 124 4.40 10.16 -6.32
CA ILE A 124 3.18 9.35 -6.31
C ILE A 124 1.98 10.06 -6.95
N GLY A 125 1.99 11.40 -6.97
CA GLY A 125 0.99 12.20 -7.68
C GLY A 125 1.28 12.36 -9.18
N SER A 126 2.40 11.83 -9.69
CA SER A 126 2.82 12.00 -11.08
C SER A 126 2.17 10.95 -11.99
N GLU A 127 1.43 11.42 -13.00
CA GLU A 127 0.89 10.54 -14.04
C GLU A 127 2.00 9.81 -14.80
N GLN A 128 3.18 10.42 -14.96
CA GLN A 128 4.34 9.79 -15.60
C GLN A 128 4.89 8.62 -14.79
N PHE A 129 4.90 8.77 -13.46
CA PHE A 129 5.33 7.70 -12.56
C PHE A 129 4.33 6.53 -12.59
N MET A 130 3.04 6.83 -12.58
CA MET A 130 1.99 5.82 -12.69
C MET A 130 2.02 5.09 -14.05
N LEU A 131 2.18 5.82 -15.14
CA LEU A 131 2.36 5.24 -16.48
C LEU A 131 3.59 4.33 -16.51
N HIS A 132 4.70 4.77 -15.92
CA HIS A 132 5.90 3.95 -15.80
C HIS A 132 5.65 2.67 -14.97
N PHE A 133 4.85 2.76 -13.91
CA PHE A 133 4.57 1.63 -13.02
C PHE A 133 3.61 0.60 -13.60
N TYR A 134 2.46 1.04 -14.14
CA TYR A 134 1.40 0.15 -14.64
C TYR A 134 1.56 -0.18 -16.13
N GLY A 135 2.26 0.65 -16.90
CA GLY A 135 2.41 0.49 -18.35
C GLY A 135 1.19 0.90 -19.17
N ASP A 136 0.19 1.55 -18.54
CA ASP A 136 -0.98 2.12 -19.20
C ASP A 136 -1.40 3.45 -18.57
N THR A 137 -2.31 4.15 -19.23
CA THR A 137 -2.88 5.44 -18.79
C THR A 137 -4.30 5.30 -18.24
N THR A 138 -4.74 4.08 -17.92
CA THR A 138 -6.11 3.85 -17.45
C THR A 138 -6.26 4.41 -16.05
N ASP A 139 -7.27 5.24 -15.82
CA ASP A 139 -7.62 5.80 -14.50
C ASP A 139 -6.45 6.45 -13.73
N THR A 140 -5.41 6.91 -14.44
CA THR A 140 -4.16 7.37 -13.83
C THR A 140 -4.39 8.46 -12.79
N GLN A 141 -5.28 9.42 -13.09
CA GLN A 141 -5.61 10.50 -12.17
C GLN A 141 -6.31 10.00 -10.91
N GLN A 142 -7.23 9.05 -11.05
CA GLN A 142 -7.90 8.44 -9.90
C GLN A 142 -6.92 7.64 -9.06
N ARG A 143 -6.02 6.88 -9.69
CA ARG A 143 -4.95 6.13 -9.01
C ARG A 143 -4.01 7.07 -8.24
N CYS A 144 -3.59 8.17 -8.85
CA CYS A 144 -2.81 9.22 -8.16
C CYS A 144 -3.56 9.76 -6.94
N ALA A 145 -4.84 10.14 -7.11
CA ALA A 145 -5.64 10.72 -6.04
C ALA A 145 -5.82 9.75 -4.86
N VAL A 146 -6.14 8.48 -5.15
CA VAL A 146 -6.30 7.44 -4.13
C VAL A 146 -4.98 7.17 -3.42
N LEU A 147 -3.86 7.04 -4.16
CA LEU A 147 -2.57 6.76 -3.54
C LEU A 147 -2.08 7.94 -2.67
N LEU A 148 -2.29 9.17 -3.11
CA LEU A 148 -2.02 10.38 -2.33
C LEU A 148 -2.83 10.39 -1.03
N ASP A 149 -4.13 10.14 -1.11
CA ASP A 149 -5.02 10.06 0.05
C ASP A 149 -4.53 9.01 1.05
N LEU A 150 -4.21 7.80 0.57
CA LEU A 150 -3.66 6.74 1.40
C LEU A 150 -2.33 7.13 2.05
N TYR A 151 -1.44 7.81 1.32
CA TYR A 151 -0.17 8.25 1.89
C TYR A 151 -0.35 9.27 3.02
N LEU A 152 -1.28 10.21 2.87
CA LEU A 152 -1.58 11.28 3.82
C LEU A 152 -2.40 10.80 5.02
N ASN A 153 -3.33 9.87 4.80
CA ASN A 153 -4.37 9.51 5.77
C ASN A 153 -4.24 8.12 6.37
N MET A 154 -3.36 7.25 5.87
CA MET A 154 -3.13 5.94 6.49
C MET A 154 -2.37 6.10 7.81
N PRO A 155 -2.96 5.70 8.95
CA PRO A 155 -2.29 5.80 10.24
C PRO A 155 -1.29 4.67 10.45
N ASP A 156 -0.34 4.91 11.34
CA ASP A 156 0.56 3.89 11.83
C ASP A 156 -0.18 2.83 12.68
N LYS A 157 0.45 1.67 12.87
CA LYS A 157 -0.14 0.58 13.66
C LYS A 157 -0.01 0.80 15.17
N ALA A 158 1.03 1.53 15.62
CA ALA A 158 1.36 1.56 17.03
C ALA A 158 0.46 2.51 17.81
N LEU A 159 0.26 3.73 17.30
CA LEU A 159 -0.48 4.79 17.98
C LEU A 159 -1.64 5.37 17.16
N ASN A 160 -1.91 4.81 15.98
CA ASN A 160 -2.90 5.31 15.03
C ASN A 160 -2.62 6.77 14.60
N GLU A 161 -1.34 7.11 14.47
CA GLU A 161 -0.85 8.42 14.09
C GLU A 161 -0.61 8.47 12.58
N THR A 162 -1.15 9.49 11.89
CA THR A 162 -0.86 9.75 10.46
C THR A 162 0.46 10.52 10.28
N PRO A 163 0.98 10.68 9.05
CA PRO A 163 2.18 11.49 8.82
C PRO A 163 2.08 12.92 9.34
N LEU A 164 0.88 13.53 9.31
CA LEU A 164 0.66 14.87 9.87
C LEU A 164 0.80 14.89 11.39
N HIS A 165 0.32 13.84 12.08
CA HIS A 165 0.53 13.69 13.53
C HIS A 165 2.03 13.60 13.85
N PHE A 166 2.79 12.83 13.07
CA PHE A 166 4.25 12.75 13.20
C PHE A 166 4.90 14.13 13.02
N ALA A 167 4.57 14.83 11.93
CA ALA A 167 5.14 16.14 11.65
C ALA A 167 4.88 17.14 12.79
N ALA A 168 3.66 17.17 13.33
CA ALA A 168 3.32 18.00 14.47
C ALA A 168 4.07 17.58 15.75
N LYS A 169 4.10 16.28 16.07
CA LYS A 169 4.74 15.72 17.26
C LYS A 169 6.25 15.97 17.31
N PHE A 170 6.93 15.93 16.16
CA PHE A 170 8.36 16.19 16.05
C PHE A 170 8.69 17.67 15.80
N GLY A 171 7.68 18.57 15.76
CA GLY A 171 7.90 19.99 15.54
C GLY A 171 8.37 20.35 14.13
N ALA A 172 8.09 19.49 13.15
CA ALA A 172 8.51 19.63 11.76
C ALA A 172 7.62 20.63 10.99
N ALA A 173 7.65 21.90 11.37
CA ALA A 173 6.74 22.93 10.83
C ALA A 173 6.73 23.03 9.30
N LYS A 174 7.89 22.85 8.64
CA LYS A 174 7.97 22.83 7.17
C LYS A 174 7.32 21.59 6.56
N VAL A 175 7.38 20.44 7.22
CA VAL A 175 6.70 19.22 6.77
C VAL A 175 5.19 19.41 6.92
N VAL A 176 4.72 20.01 8.02
CA VAL A 176 3.31 20.35 8.22
C VAL A 176 2.75 21.26 7.12
N GLN A 177 3.57 22.11 6.51
CA GLN A 177 3.16 22.95 5.37
C GLN A 177 3.09 22.18 4.04
N VAL A 178 3.85 21.10 3.92
CA VAL A 178 3.91 20.25 2.72
C VAL A 178 2.78 19.22 2.71
N LEU A 179 2.46 18.67 3.88
CA LEU A 179 1.38 17.70 4.09
C LEU A 179 0.02 18.39 4.16
#